data_AF-A0A7J4ZNT2-F1
#
_entry.id   AF-A0A7J4ZNT2-F1
#
_cell.length_a   1.000
_cell.length_b   1.000
_cell.length_c   1.000
_cell.angle_alpha   90.00
_cell.angle_beta   90.00
_cell.angle_gamma   90.00
#
_symmetry.space_group_name_H-M   'P 1'
#
loop_
_entity.id
_entity.type
_entity.pdbx_description
1 polymer ?
#
loop_
_entity_poly.entity_id
_entity_poly.type
_entity_poly.pdbx_seq_one_letter_code
_entity_poly.pdbx_strand_id
1 'polypeptide(L)'
;MEIISMNVRFAGLLLVMTIFPCVAQAADVSCKTAECHTSIGGTQNMHEPVKEGDCSGCHKQTNPLHPLKGAKSFAMTAQGAALCYQCHDAFGKKKVLHPPVKDGECAYCHKPHGGVGPFLLEGGDDQTALCMGCHDAAPFKQKVKHGPVAVGACTKCHNPHESNEKALLRGPVWESCLKCHADFLKSLKGAAFIHPPVKDGPCTSCHNPHGSAVPQLLKKKMPDVCLECHPGLAKKLTAKVPHKPLQDEGGCGNCHSTHFSKSKGLLAGEEKDVCLGCHDTDKLGKPPLRNIKKEIEGKKFLHGPIEMGECKACHSPHGSDYFRLLNKSYPADLYAPYKEGLYDLCLECHEKNLLKFAETTIYTNFRNGKRNLHFVHVVDKRKGRTCRVCHEAHASSGEKLISKEGVQFGEWKIPLNFKITPTGGSCAPGCHRAFKYDRDKPETYGAETK
;
A
#
# COMPACT_ATOMS: atom_id res chain seq x y z
N MET A 1 2.40 76.27 89.66
CA MET A 1 3.54 75.79 90.47
C MET A 1 4.77 75.87 89.61
N GLU A 2 5.85 76.39 90.21
CA GLU A 2 7.07 76.95 89.61
C GLU A 2 7.78 76.02 88.61
N ILE A 3 8.25 76.55 87.45
CA ILE A 3 9.63 77.01 87.13
C ILE A 3 10.67 75.90 87.42
N ILE A 4 11.48 75.46 86.46
CA ILE A 4 12.91 75.84 86.30
C ILE A 4 13.46 75.04 85.09
N SER A 5 13.74 75.71 83.97
CA SER A 5 15.08 76.06 83.43
C SER A 5 15.76 74.91 82.67
N MET A 6 16.19 75.04 81.42
CA MET A 6 17.51 75.55 80.94
C MET A 6 17.81 74.61 79.73
N ASN A 7 18.47 74.94 78.63
CA ASN A 7 19.27 76.10 78.28
C ASN A 7 19.34 76.15 76.74
N VAL A 8 19.38 77.38 76.24
CA VAL A 8 19.64 77.77 74.87
C VAL A 8 21.09 77.42 74.48
N ARG A 9 21.34 76.97 73.24
CA ARG A 9 22.39 77.53 72.37
C ARG A 9 22.25 77.11 70.89
N PHE A 10 21.75 78.10 70.15
CA PHE A 10 21.91 78.44 68.74
C PHE A 10 23.00 77.72 67.91
N ALA A 11 22.60 77.27 66.73
CA ALA A 11 23.28 77.61 65.47
C ALA A 11 22.23 77.69 64.35
N GLY A 12 21.96 78.91 63.88
CA GLY A 12 21.02 79.15 62.80
C GLY A 12 21.62 78.78 61.45
N LEU A 13 20.84 78.05 60.65
CA LEU A 13 21.05 77.94 59.21
C LEU A 13 19.71 78.31 58.54
N LEU A 14 19.69 79.46 57.87
CA LEU A 14 18.56 79.92 57.05
C LEU A 14 18.32 78.91 55.92
N LEU A 15 17.21 78.18 55.98
CA LEU A 15 16.74 77.36 54.87
C LEU A 15 15.87 78.24 53.95
N VAL A 16 16.47 78.73 52.87
CA VAL A 16 15.73 79.34 51.76
C VAL A 16 15.01 78.22 51.01
N MET A 17 13.70 78.09 51.20
CA MET A 17 12.84 77.21 50.38
C MET A 17 12.74 77.79 48.97
N THR A 18 13.58 77.31 48.06
CA THR A 18 13.36 77.44 46.62
C THR A 18 12.34 76.39 46.19
N ILE A 19 11.15 76.84 45.82
CA ILE A 19 10.13 76.03 45.17
C ILE A 19 10.63 75.73 43.75
N PHE A 20 11.26 74.58 43.58
CA PHE A 20 11.46 74.01 42.24
C PHE A 20 10.13 73.40 41.78
N PRO A 21 9.61 73.75 40.59
CA PRO A 21 8.56 72.96 39.98
C PRO A 21 9.15 71.59 39.66
N CYS A 22 8.71 70.59 40.43
CA CYS A 22 8.97 69.19 40.15
C CYS A 22 8.31 68.86 38.80
N VAL A 23 9.05 68.99 37.72
CA VAL A 23 8.76 68.25 36.49
C VAL A 23 9.05 66.81 36.84
N ALA A 24 8.04 66.11 37.35
CA ALA A 24 8.09 64.67 37.49
C ALA A 24 8.25 64.12 36.07
N GLN A 25 9.47 63.73 35.70
CA GLN A 25 9.68 62.76 34.64
C GLN A 25 8.83 61.54 35.02
N ALA A 26 7.76 61.30 34.26
CA ALA A 26 7.03 60.06 34.36
C ALA A 26 8.06 58.94 34.17
N ALA A 27 8.24 58.11 35.21
CA ALA A 27 8.99 56.88 35.10
C ALA A 27 8.48 56.09 33.89
N ASP A 28 9.37 55.36 33.21
CA ASP A 28 9.05 54.46 32.10
C ASP A 28 8.04 53.37 32.51
N VAL A 29 6.76 53.74 32.60
CA VAL A 29 5.69 52.78 32.90
C VAL A 29 5.49 51.96 31.63
N SER A 30 6.03 50.75 31.65
CA SER A 30 5.88 49.80 30.55
C SER A 30 4.39 49.60 30.25
N CYS A 31 4.02 49.56 28.97
CA CYS A 31 2.61 49.41 28.56
C CYS A 31 1.96 48.09 29.01
N LYS A 32 2.72 47.16 29.59
CA LYS A 32 2.33 45.78 29.97
C LYS A 32 2.27 45.51 31.48
N THR A 33 2.28 46.55 32.33
CA THR A 33 2.21 46.38 33.79
C THR A 33 0.87 45.80 34.25
N ALA A 34 0.78 45.36 35.51
CA ALA A 34 -0.47 44.88 36.10
C ALA A 34 -1.60 45.94 36.08
N GLU A 35 -1.24 47.22 35.91
CA GLU A 35 -2.14 48.36 35.84
C GLU A 35 -2.55 48.72 34.38
N CYS A 36 -1.78 48.28 33.37
CA CYS A 36 -1.91 48.70 31.96
C CYS A 36 -1.77 47.52 30.98
N HIS A 37 -2.75 47.34 30.08
CA HIS A 37 -2.82 46.26 29.05
C HIS A 37 -2.38 44.84 29.52
N THR A 38 -2.93 44.38 30.64
CA THR A 38 -2.64 43.06 31.25
C THR A 38 -2.83 41.87 30.29
N SER A 39 -3.74 41.98 29.32
CA SER A 39 -3.93 40.96 28.26
C SER A 39 -2.69 40.73 27.39
N ILE A 40 -1.83 41.74 27.25
CA ILE A 40 -0.57 41.65 26.49
C ILE A 40 0.54 41.13 27.41
N GLY A 41 0.61 41.60 28.67
CA GLY A 41 1.61 41.14 29.65
C GLY A 41 1.53 39.65 29.99
N GLY A 42 0.38 39.00 29.78
CA GLY A 42 0.16 37.58 30.03
C GLY A 42 0.31 36.64 28.83
N THR A 43 0.67 37.13 27.63
CA THR A 43 0.76 36.26 26.43
C THR A 43 1.96 35.33 26.48
N GLN A 44 1.76 34.07 26.09
CA GLN A 44 2.85 33.11 25.87
C GLN A 44 3.59 33.42 24.56
N ASN A 45 4.85 32.95 24.46
CA ASN A 45 5.74 33.17 23.31
C ASN A 45 5.63 34.59 22.73
N MET A 46 5.90 35.60 23.56
CA MET A 46 5.85 37.00 23.15
C MET A 46 6.72 37.26 21.93
N HIS A 47 6.23 38.10 21.03
CA HIS A 47 7.04 38.62 19.95
C HIS A 47 8.16 39.50 20.54
N GLU A 48 9.39 39.41 20.03
CA GLU A 48 10.56 40.03 20.68
C GLU A 48 10.39 41.54 20.96
N PRO A 49 9.86 42.38 20.03
CA PRO A 49 9.62 43.80 20.33
C PRO A 49 8.69 44.03 21.54
N VAL A 50 7.71 43.14 21.73
CA VAL A 50 6.74 43.21 22.84
C VAL A 50 7.41 42.80 24.17
N LYS A 51 8.30 41.81 24.10
CA LYS A 51 9.11 41.37 25.24
C LYS A 51 10.07 42.46 25.69
N GLU A 52 10.66 43.21 24.76
CA GLU A 52 11.53 44.36 25.01
C GLU A 52 10.75 45.62 25.43
N GLY A 53 9.44 45.65 25.20
CA GLY A 53 8.59 46.80 25.52
C GLY A 53 8.57 47.89 24.44
N ASP A 54 9.14 47.61 23.27
CA ASP A 54 9.08 48.48 22.09
C ASP A 54 7.69 48.40 21.44
N CYS A 55 6.78 49.21 21.98
CA CYS A 55 5.41 49.34 21.44
C CYS A 55 5.38 50.32 20.25
N SER A 56 6.33 51.25 20.17
CA SER A 56 6.31 52.35 19.20
C SER A 56 6.73 51.91 17.80
N GLY A 57 7.44 50.79 17.67
CA GLY A 57 7.70 50.15 16.37
C GLY A 57 6.43 49.80 15.59
N CYS A 58 5.36 49.40 16.29
CA CYS A 58 4.08 49.02 15.65
C CYS A 58 2.94 50.01 15.91
N HIS A 59 2.97 50.73 17.04
CA HIS A 59 1.91 51.64 17.44
C HIS A 59 2.38 53.08 17.48
N LYS A 60 1.60 53.98 16.89
CA LYS A 60 1.77 55.43 17.00
C LYS A 60 0.68 56.00 17.89
N GLN A 61 1.06 56.70 18.95
CA GLN A 61 0.11 57.45 19.77
C GLN A 61 -0.49 58.58 18.93
N THR A 62 -1.82 58.60 18.82
CA THR A 62 -2.58 59.61 18.07
C THR A 62 -3.32 60.56 18.98
N ASN A 63 -3.59 60.15 20.23
CA ASN A 63 -4.19 61.01 21.25
C ASN A 63 -3.16 61.28 22.37
N PRO A 64 -2.77 62.54 22.63
CA PRO A 64 -1.84 62.87 23.70
C PRO A 64 -2.40 62.56 25.11
N LEU A 65 -3.71 62.38 25.23
CA LEU A 65 -4.38 62.00 26.47
C LEU A 65 -4.54 60.47 26.52
N HIS A 66 -3.58 59.80 27.15
CA HIS A 66 -3.65 58.37 27.48
C HIS A 66 -3.09 58.18 28.91
N PRO A 67 -3.74 57.40 29.79
CA PRO A 67 -4.90 56.55 29.56
C PRO A 67 -6.25 57.30 29.58
N LEU A 68 -7.11 57.05 28.58
CA LEU A 68 -8.50 57.51 28.52
C LEU A 68 -9.43 56.34 28.18
N LYS A 69 -10.44 56.10 29.01
CA LYS A 69 -11.38 54.98 28.82
C LYS A 69 -12.20 55.18 27.54
N GLY A 70 -12.11 54.23 26.61
CA GLY A 70 -12.85 54.25 25.33
C GLY A 70 -12.24 55.10 24.21
N ALA A 71 -11.10 55.76 24.45
CA ALA A 71 -10.40 56.52 23.41
C ALA A 71 -9.54 55.60 22.53
N LYS A 72 -9.56 55.83 21.21
CA LYS A 72 -8.59 55.23 20.28
C LYS A 72 -7.28 56.01 20.35
N SER A 73 -6.51 55.81 21.43
CA SER A 73 -5.29 56.58 21.69
C SER A 73 -4.09 56.18 20.82
N PHE A 74 -4.15 55.01 20.18
CA PHE A 74 -3.09 54.48 19.32
C PHE A 74 -3.65 54.02 17.97
N ALA A 75 -2.86 54.21 16.92
CA ALA A 75 -3.07 53.63 15.60
C ALA A 75 -1.84 52.80 15.20
N MET A 76 -1.99 51.89 14.23
CA MET A 76 -0.83 51.17 13.68
C MET A 76 0.03 52.10 12.82
N THR A 77 1.35 51.90 12.82
CA THR A 77 2.30 52.69 12.00
C THR A 77 2.16 52.41 10.50
N ALA A 78 1.67 51.22 10.13
CA ALA A 78 1.31 50.84 8.77
C ALA A 78 0.12 49.85 8.78
N GLN A 79 -0.50 49.62 7.62
CA GLN A 79 -1.67 48.74 7.47
C GLN A 79 -1.28 47.38 6.89
N GLY A 80 -1.96 46.31 7.35
CA GLY A 80 -1.81 44.96 6.82
C GLY A 80 -0.36 44.46 6.84
N ALA A 81 0.06 43.79 5.77
CA ALA A 81 1.41 43.23 5.64
C ALA A 81 2.53 44.29 5.68
N ALA A 82 2.25 45.54 5.26
CA ALA A 82 3.26 46.59 5.27
C ALA A 82 3.79 46.90 6.67
N LEU A 83 2.98 46.66 7.72
CA LEU A 83 3.43 46.74 9.11
C LEU A 83 4.50 45.69 9.40
N CYS A 84 4.27 44.45 8.99
CA CYS A 84 5.18 43.34 9.23
C CYS A 84 6.47 43.46 8.40
N TYR A 85 6.37 43.95 7.16
CA TYR A 85 7.50 44.05 6.24
C TYR A 85 8.49 45.18 6.54
N GLN A 86 8.21 46.01 7.55
CA GLN A 86 9.21 46.95 8.09
C GLN A 86 10.39 46.21 8.72
N CYS A 87 10.16 44.98 9.20
CA CYS A 87 11.20 44.16 9.84
C CYS A 87 11.33 42.76 9.24
N HIS A 88 10.27 42.19 8.65
CA HIS A 88 10.28 40.85 8.07
C HIS A 88 10.35 40.88 6.54
N ASP A 89 10.90 39.81 5.97
CA ASP A 89 10.94 39.66 4.51
C ASP A 89 9.53 39.65 3.90
N ALA A 90 9.38 40.38 2.80
CA ALA A 90 8.16 40.35 2.00
C ALA A 90 7.95 39.00 1.32
N PHE A 91 6.69 38.53 1.32
CA PHE A 91 6.24 37.36 0.57
C PHE A 91 5.76 37.76 -0.84
N GLY A 92 5.41 36.76 -1.66
CA GLY A 92 4.94 36.95 -3.04
C GLY A 92 6.01 36.71 -4.10
N LYS A 93 7.13 36.07 -3.73
CA LYS A 93 8.23 35.77 -4.65
C LYS A 93 8.01 34.47 -5.42
N LYS A 94 7.09 33.62 -4.96
CA LYS A 94 6.77 32.31 -5.57
C LYS A 94 5.46 32.34 -6.33
N LYS A 95 5.26 31.31 -7.17
CA LYS A 95 4.13 31.21 -8.12
C LYS A 95 2.76 31.16 -7.45
N VAL A 96 2.64 30.48 -6.31
CA VAL A 96 1.40 30.29 -5.56
C VAL A 96 1.55 30.98 -4.22
N LEU A 97 0.74 32.01 -4.00
CA LEU A 97 0.64 32.75 -2.75
C LEU A 97 -0.68 32.38 -2.07
N HIS A 98 -0.64 32.11 -0.78
CA HIS A 98 -1.84 31.83 0.00
C HIS A 98 -2.69 33.11 0.12
N PRO A 99 -4.02 33.08 -0.13
CA PRO A 99 -4.83 34.31 -0.16
C PRO A 99 -4.69 35.21 1.09
N PRO A 100 -4.72 34.69 2.33
CA PRO A 100 -4.49 35.52 3.51
C PRO A 100 -3.14 36.25 3.51
N VAL A 101 -2.10 35.67 2.91
CA VAL A 101 -0.81 36.35 2.76
C VAL A 101 -0.85 37.39 1.66
N LYS A 102 -1.50 37.08 0.54
CA LYS A 102 -1.70 38.03 -0.57
C LYS A 102 -2.47 39.28 -0.14
N ASP A 103 -3.48 39.09 0.69
CA ASP A 103 -4.38 40.14 1.16
C ASP A 103 -3.82 40.88 2.40
N GLY A 104 -2.64 40.46 2.87
CA GLY A 104 -1.92 41.07 4.00
C GLY A 104 -2.58 40.85 5.36
N GLU A 105 -3.32 39.75 5.47
CA GLU A 105 -4.10 39.31 6.61
C GLU A 105 -3.27 38.48 7.60
N CYS A 106 -2.02 38.89 7.85
CA CYS A 106 -1.05 38.15 8.69
C CYS A 106 -1.59 37.85 10.10
N ALA A 107 -2.36 38.79 10.65
CA ALA A 107 -2.91 38.72 12.02
C ALA A 107 -4.05 37.71 12.20
N TYR A 108 -4.57 37.10 11.13
CA TYR A 108 -5.54 36.01 11.25
C TYR A 108 -4.89 34.72 11.76
N CYS A 109 -3.63 34.47 11.38
CA CYS A 109 -2.89 33.29 11.80
C CYS A 109 -1.90 33.60 12.92
N HIS A 110 -1.20 34.74 12.82
CA HIS A 110 -0.21 35.16 13.80
C HIS A 110 -0.82 36.14 14.81
N LYS A 111 -0.43 36.03 16.08
CA LYS A 111 -0.78 36.96 17.16
C LYS A 111 0.41 37.89 17.41
N PRO A 112 0.43 39.12 16.86
CA PRO A 112 1.64 39.96 16.86
C PRO A 112 2.15 40.35 18.25
N HIS A 113 1.31 40.25 19.28
CA HIS A 113 1.70 40.45 20.68
C HIS A 113 2.37 39.21 21.30
N GLY A 114 1.96 38.01 20.89
CA GLY A 114 2.35 36.74 21.50
C GLY A 114 1.29 35.67 21.25
N GLY A 115 1.71 34.46 20.91
CA GLY A 115 0.83 33.32 20.63
C GLY A 115 1.12 32.12 21.53
N VAL A 116 0.12 31.27 21.75
CA VAL A 116 0.29 30.03 22.53
C VAL A 116 1.26 29.07 21.85
N GLY A 117 1.27 29.05 20.52
CA GLY A 117 2.15 28.20 19.71
C GLY A 117 3.46 28.85 19.28
N PRO A 118 4.35 28.04 18.67
CA PRO A 118 5.53 28.58 18.00
C PRO A 118 5.13 29.54 16.87
N PHE A 119 6.03 30.47 16.53
CA PHE A 119 5.82 31.47 15.48
C PHE A 119 4.57 32.34 15.69
N LEU A 120 4.20 32.60 16.95
CA LEU A 120 3.06 33.45 17.32
C LEU A 120 1.71 32.89 16.86
N LEU A 121 1.59 31.59 16.61
CA LEU A 121 0.32 30.99 16.19
C LEU A 121 -0.65 30.81 17.35
N GLU A 122 -1.93 30.79 17.01
CA GLU A 122 -3.00 30.35 17.92
C GLU A 122 -3.11 28.82 17.88
N GLY A 123 -2.89 28.16 19.03
CA GLY A 123 -2.78 26.71 19.14
C GLY A 123 -1.33 26.21 19.17
N GLY A 124 -1.10 24.97 19.63
CA GLY A 124 0.23 24.36 19.76
C GLY A 124 0.73 23.71 18.46
N ASP A 125 1.37 22.54 18.58
CA ASP A 125 1.91 21.81 17.43
C ASP A 125 0.83 21.29 16.46
N ASP A 126 -0.37 21.03 16.96
CA ASP A 126 -1.54 20.65 16.15
C ASP A 126 -2.15 21.89 15.49
N GLN A 127 -1.95 22.00 14.17
CA GLN A 127 -2.44 23.12 13.36
C GLN A 127 -3.84 22.88 12.79
N THR A 128 -4.51 21.77 13.14
CA THR A 128 -5.81 21.41 12.58
C THR A 128 -6.84 22.51 12.81
N ALA A 129 -6.97 23.00 14.04
CA ALA A 129 -7.94 24.04 14.36
C ALA A 129 -7.67 25.34 13.58
N LEU A 130 -6.40 25.71 13.43
CA LEU A 130 -5.98 26.89 12.67
C LEU A 130 -6.37 26.77 11.20
N CYS A 131 -5.99 25.66 10.55
CA CYS A 131 -6.26 25.48 9.13
C CYS A 131 -7.75 25.28 8.84
N MET A 132 -8.46 24.51 9.68
CA MET A 132 -9.88 24.19 9.49
C MET A 132 -10.82 25.34 9.91
N GLY A 133 -10.28 26.44 10.44
CA GLY A 133 -11.04 27.69 10.60
C GLY A 133 -11.53 28.25 9.26
N CYS A 134 -10.81 27.97 8.17
CA CYS A 134 -11.18 28.38 6.82
C CYS A 134 -11.32 27.22 5.83
N HIS A 135 -10.57 26.12 6.02
CA HIS A 135 -10.60 24.97 5.12
C HIS A 135 -11.59 23.88 5.56
N ASP A 136 -12.19 23.19 4.58
CA ASP A 136 -13.09 22.08 4.87
C ASP A 136 -12.34 20.93 5.56
N ALA A 137 -12.83 20.54 6.75
CA ALA A 137 -12.30 19.45 7.55
C ALA A 137 -12.75 18.06 7.08
N ALA A 138 -13.83 17.97 6.28
CA ALA A 138 -14.40 16.68 5.88
C ALA A 138 -13.40 15.74 5.17
N PRO A 139 -12.53 16.22 4.25
CA PRO A 139 -11.52 15.37 3.60
C PRO A 139 -10.47 14.78 4.56
N PHE A 140 -10.31 15.35 5.76
CA PHE A 140 -9.31 14.95 6.75
C PHE A 140 -9.89 14.03 7.85
N LYS A 141 -11.21 13.84 7.88
CA LYS A 141 -11.94 12.96 8.82
C LYS A 141 -12.10 11.54 8.29
N GLN A 142 -11.09 11.04 7.59
CA GLN A 142 -11.10 9.68 7.03
C GLN A 142 -10.77 8.62 8.08
N LYS A 143 -11.20 7.38 7.85
CA LYS A 143 -10.95 6.23 8.72
C LYS A 143 -9.45 5.97 8.88
N VAL A 144 -8.72 5.97 7.76
CA VAL A 144 -7.27 5.82 7.72
C VAL A 144 -6.68 7.18 7.39
N LYS A 145 -5.91 7.75 8.32
CA LYS A 145 -5.25 9.04 8.13
C LYS A 145 -3.76 8.83 7.93
N HIS A 146 -3.16 9.66 7.09
CA HIS A 146 -1.71 9.69 6.99
C HIS A 146 -1.13 10.30 8.28
N GLY A 147 0.01 9.79 8.76
CA GLY A 147 0.57 10.14 10.08
C GLY A 147 0.63 11.65 10.36
N PRO A 148 1.28 12.47 9.49
CA PRO A 148 1.31 13.92 9.62
C PRO A 148 -0.07 14.58 9.71
N VAL A 149 -1.07 14.06 8.99
CA VAL A 149 -2.45 14.59 9.05
C VAL A 149 -3.14 14.19 10.35
N ALA A 150 -2.89 12.97 10.85
CA ALA A 150 -3.48 12.49 12.09
C ALA A 150 -3.08 13.32 13.32
N VAL A 151 -1.90 13.95 13.27
CA VAL A 151 -1.36 14.80 14.35
C VAL A 151 -1.41 16.30 14.02
N GLY A 152 -2.10 16.70 12.95
CA GLY A 152 -2.27 18.11 12.60
C GLY A 152 -1.01 18.82 12.10
N ALA A 153 -0.01 18.09 11.63
CA ALA A 153 1.27 18.63 11.14
C ALA A 153 1.20 19.03 9.65
N CYS A 154 0.19 19.82 9.29
CA CYS A 154 -0.10 20.24 7.90
C CYS A 154 1.11 20.89 7.22
N THR A 155 1.84 21.71 7.98
CA THR A 155 3.02 22.46 7.52
C THR A 155 4.25 21.60 7.24
N LYS A 156 4.23 20.29 7.51
CA LYS A 156 5.32 19.37 7.09
C LYS A 156 5.33 19.17 5.58
N CYS A 157 4.16 19.19 4.95
CA CYS A 157 4.01 19.05 3.51
C CYS A 157 3.64 20.37 2.83
N HIS A 158 2.87 21.24 3.49
CA HIS A 158 2.45 22.52 2.95
C HIS A 158 3.28 23.71 3.50
N ASN A 159 3.39 24.77 2.71
CA ASN A 159 3.89 26.06 3.13
C ASN A 159 2.70 27.05 3.20
N PRO A 160 2.25 27.46 4.39
CA PRO A 160 1.02 28.24 4.54
C PRO A 160 1.14 29.67 4.00
N HIS A 161 2.32 30.09 3.53
CA HIS A 161 2.54 31.40 2.93
C HIS A 161 2.61 31.31 1.41
N GLU A 162 3.60 30.59 0.89
CA GLU A 162 3.84 30.54 -0.56
C GLU A 162 4.62 29.31 -1.02
N SER A 163 4.37 28.88 -2.25
CA SER A 163 5.11 27.81 -2.92
C SER A 163 5.19 28.00 -4.43
N ASN A 164 6.15 27.34 -5.07
CA ASN A 164 6.18 27.16 -6.52
C ASN A 164 5.23 26.05 -6.99
N GLU A 165 4.71 25.24 -6.06
CA GLU A 165 3.84 24.10 -6.32
C GLU A 165 2.38 24.41 -6.01
N LYS A 166 1.48 23.70 -6.70
CA LYS A 166 0.04 23.78 -6.46
C LYS A 166 -0.30 23.37 -5.02
N ALA A 167 -1.42 23.91 -4.51
CA ALA A 167 -1.89 23.68 -3.15
C ALA A 167 -0.81 23.94 -2.08
N LEU A 168 0.15 24.84 -2.37
CA LEU A 168 1.19 25.24 -1.44
C LEU A 168 2.12 24.10 -0.98
N LEU A 169 2.29 23.04 -1.75
CA LEU A 169 3.20 21.95 -1.37
C LEU A 169 4.65 22.45 -1.29
N ARG A 170 5.44 21.98 -0.33
CA ARG A 170 6.85 22.41 -0.16
C ARG A 170 7.78 21.94 -1.29
N GLY A 171 7.31 21.10 -2.20
CA GLY A 171 8.02 20.63 -3.37
C GLY A 171 7.15 19.67 -4.19
N PRO A 172 7.66 19.15 -5.31
CA PRO A 172 6.94 18.18 -6.13
C PRO A 172 6.43 17.00 -5.28
N VAL A 173 5.27 16.45 -5.65
CA VAL A 173 4.60 15.38 -4.86
C VAL A 173 5.54 14.20 -4.63
N TRP A 174 6.24 13.74 -5.67
CA TRP A 174 7.19 12.62 -5.61
C TRP A 174 8.28 12.87 -4.56
N GLU A 175 8.99 13.98 -4.66
CA GLU A 175 10.05 14.35 -3.73
C GLU A 175 9.52 14.54 -2.30
N SER A 176 8.34 15.12 -2.17
CA SER A 176 7.70 15.37 -0.87
C SER A 176 7.40 14.07 -0.13
N CYS A 177 6.92 13.04 -0.82
CA CYS A 177 6.70 11.72 -0.22
C CYS A 177 8.04 11.06 0.19
N LEU A 178 9.04 11.12 -0.69
CA LEU A 178 10.31 10.40 -0.48
C LEU A 178 11.24 11.03 0.56
N LYS A 179 10.98 12.28 0.99
CA LYS A 179 11.66 12.89 2.14
C LYS A 179 11.48 12.08 3.43
N CYS A 180 10.31 11.45 3.61
CA CYS A 180 10.04 10.59 4.76
C CYS A 180 10.10 9.10 4.37
N HIS A 181 9.65 8.73 3.18
CA HIS A 181 9.69 7.36 2.69
C HIS A 181 11.03 7.01 2.00
N ALA A 182 12.15 7.33 2.65
CA ALA A 182 13.48 7.15 2.08
C ALA A 182 13.83 5.67 1.87
N ASP A 183 13.36 4.77 2.74
CA ASP A 183 13.56 3.33 2.59
C ASP A 183 12.89 2.78 1.33
N PHE A 184 11.70 3.30 0.99
CA PHE A 184 11.03 2.96 -0.26
C PHE A 184 11.90 3.35 -1.47
N LEU A 185 12.47 4.55 -1.48
CA LEU A 185 13.36 4.98 -2.55
C LEU A 185 14.60 4.09 -2.66
N LYS A 186 15.16 3.66 -1.53
CA LYS A 186 16.30 2.74 -1.51
C LYS A 186 15.95 1.40 -2.15
N SER A 187 14.80 0.83 -1.80
CA SER A 187 14.32 -0.42 -2.38
C SER A 187 13.97 -0.29 -3.87
N LEU A 188 13.36 0.83 -4.27
CA LEU A 188 13.00 1.11 -5.66
C LEU A 188 14.23 1.13 -6.58
N LYS A 189 15.34 1.74 -6.15
CA LYS A 189 16.58 1.81 -6.94
C LYS A 189 17.21 0.45 -7.23
N GLY A 190 16.97 -0.55 -6.40
CA GLY A 190 17.50 -1.90 -6.55
C GLY A 190 16.54 -2.89 -7.21
N ALA A 191 15.35 -2.44 -7.63
CA ALA A 191 14.34 -3.32 -8.20
C ALA A 191 14.59 -3.60 -9.69
N ALA A 192 14.39 -4.85 -10.11
CA ALA A 192 14.51 -5.24 -11.52
C ALA A 192 13.29 -4.81 -12.34
N PHE A 193 12.10 -4.85 -11.73
CA PHE A 193 10.83 -4.49 -12.34
C PHE A 193 10.16 -3.41 -11.49
N ILE A 194 9.86 -2.27 -12.10
CA ILE A 194 9.17 -1.15 -11.46
C ILE A 194 7.83 -0.99 -12.16
N HIS A 195 6.77 -0.82 -11.38
CA HIS A 195 5.44 -0.56 -11.92
C HIS A 195 5.43 0.84 -12.56
N PRO A 196 5.05 1.00 -13.86
CA PRO A 196 5.15 2.30 -14.53
C PRO A 196 4.48 3.47 -13.80
N PRO A 197 3.29 3.33 -13.18
CA PRO A 197 2.67 4.42 -12.41
C PRO A 197 3.52 4.93 -11.23
N VAL A 198 4.44 4.12 -10.71
CA VAL A 198 5.39 4.53 -9.67
C VAL A 198 6.56 5.30 -10.26
N LYS A 199 7.02 4.95 -11.45
CA LYS A 199 8.16 5.61 -12.11
C LYS A 199 7.76 6.97 -12.69
N ASP A 200 6.60 7.00 -13.36
CA ASP A 200 6.22 8.09 -14.26
C ASP A 200 5.11 8.99 -13.67
N GLY A 201 4.52 8.60 -12.54
CA GLY A 201 3.40 9.30 -11.91
C GLY A 201 3.63 9.61 -10.44
N PRO A 202 2.92 10.61 -9.88
CA PRO A 202 2.97 10.85 -8.43
C PRO A 202 2.32 9.67 -7.69
N CYS A 203 2.78 9.40 -6.47
CA CYS A 203 2.20 8.42 -5.54
C CYS A 203 0.67 8.59 -5.38
N THR A 204 0.20 9.80 -5.61
CA THR A 204 -1.20 10.20 -5.53
C THR A 204 -2.08 9.69 -6.67
N SER A 205 -1.53 9.00 -7.67
CA SER A 205 -2.35 8.27 -8.66
C SER A 205 -3.17 7.19 -7.99
N CYS A 206 -2.58 6.47 -7.02
CA CYS A 206 -3.24 5.39 -6.29
C CYS A 206 -3.56 5.77 -4.83
N HIS A 207 -2.74 6.60 -4.19
CA HIS A 207 -2.88 6.96 -2.78
C HIS A 207 -3.54 8.33 -2.58
N ASN A 208 -4.21 8.51 -1.44
CA ASN A 208 -4.64 9.80 -0.93
C ASN A 208 -3.70 10.22 0.22
N PRO A 209 -2.89 11.27 0.05
CA PRO A 209 -1.86 11.63 1.02
C PRO A 209 -2.42 12.21 2.32
N HIS A 210 -3.71 12.54 2.36
CA HIS A 210 -4.37 13.03 3.58
C HIS A 210 -5.02 11.91 4.37
N GLY A 211 -5.80 11.07 3.68
CA GLY A 211 -6.55 9.99 4.32
C GLY A 211 -7.44 9.25 3.33
N SER A 212 -7.85 8.04 3.69
CA SER A 212 -8.79 7.24 2.91
C SER A 212 -9.74 6.44 3.79
N ALA A 213 -10.88 6.04 3.22
CA ALA A 213 -11.78 5.06 3.81
C ALA A 213 -11.20 3.64 3.82
N VAL A 214 -10.17 3.35 3.00
CA VAL A 214 -9.56 2.03 2.84
C VAL A 214 -8.10 1.99 3.32
N PRO A 215 -7.57 0.81 3.69
CA PRO A 215 -6.19 0.64 4.13
C PRO A 215 -5.14 1.16 3.13
N GLN A 216 -3.93 1.40 3.64
CA GLN A 216 -2.78 1.87 2.85
C GLN A 216 -3.04 3.18 2.10
N LEU A 217 -4.03 3.96 2.55
CA LEU A 217 -4.41 5.24 1.94
C LEU A 217 -4.83 5.13 0.48
N LEU A 218 -5.26 3.96 -0.01
CA LEU A 218 -5.66 3.81 -1.41
C LEU A 218 -6.90 4.65 -1.73
N LYS A 219 -6.99 5.22 -2.93
CA LYS A 219 -8.17 5.99 -3.36
C LYS A 219 -9.42 5.11 -3.52
N LYS A 220 -9.23 3.84 -3.87
CA LYS A 220 -10.27 2.82 -3.96
C LYS A 220 -9.71 1.51 -3.40
N LYS A 221 -10.60 0.62 -2.95
CA LYS A 221 -10.20 -0.74 -2.54
C LYS A 221 -9.63 -1.52 -3.72
N MET A 222 -8.84 -2.55 -3.43
CA MET A 222 -8.53 -3.56 -4.44
C MET A 222 -9.75 -4.48 -4.65
N PRO A 223 -10.00 -4.97 -5.88
CA PRO A 223 -9.23 -4.75 -7.11
C PRO A 223 -9.57 -3.45 -7.87
N ASP A 224 -10.57 -2.68 -7.42
CA ASP A 224 -11.14 -1.54 -8.16
C ASP A 224 -10.10 -0.51 -8.60
N VAL A 225 -9.15 -0.14 -7.72
CA VAL A 225 -8.06 0.80 -8.07
C VAL A 225 -7.17 0.28 -9.21
N CYS A 226 -6.98 -1.04 -9.30
CA CYS A 226 -6.16 -1.65 -10.33
C CYS A 226 -6.93 -1.74 -11.66
N LEU A 227 -8.23 -2.00 -11.60
CA LEU A 227 -9.09 -2.18 -12.77
C LEU A 227 -9.31 -0.88 -13.56
N GLU A 228 -9.03 0.29 -12.98
CA GLU A 228 -9.02 1.56 -13.72
C GLU A 228 -8.06 1.55 -14.91
N CYS A 229 -6.91 0.87 -14.75
CA CYS A 229 -5.89 0.75 -15.80
C CYS A 229 -5.78 -0.67 -16.37
N HIS A 230 -6.23 -1.69 -15.64
CA HIS A 230 -6.20 -3.10 -16.06
C HIS A 230 -7.61 -3.69 -16.29
N PRO A 231 -8.44 -3.10 -17.16
CA PRO A 231 -9.83 -3.52 -17.35
C PRO A 231 -9.95 -4.95 -17.89
N GLY A 232 -8.93 -5.44 -18.61
CA GLY A 232 -8.89 -6.81 -19.12
C GLY A 232 -8.92 -7.89 -18.03
N LEU A 233 -8.59 -7.55 -16.79
CA LEU A 233 -8.67 -8.49 -15.66
C LEU A 233 -10.09 -8.66 -15.13
N ALA A 234 -11.01 -7.71 -15.37
CA ALA A 234 -12.36 -7.75 -14.80
C ALA A 234 -13.11 -9.04 -15.18
N LYS A 235 -12.95 -9.52 -16.42
CA LYS A 235 -13.54 -10.78 -16.89
C LYS A 235 -12.95 -12.01 -16.17
N LYS A 236 -11.66 -11.98 -15.85
CA LYS A 236 -10.98 -13.10 -15.16
C LYS A 236 -11.43 -13.19 -13.70
N LEU A 237 -11.56 -12.06 -13.03
CA LEU A 237 -12.00 -11.99 -11.64
C LEU A 237 -13.44 -12.48 -11.42
N THR A 238 -14.25 -12.44 -12.49
CA THR A 238 -15.66 -12.88 -12.51
C THR A 238 -15.87 -14.20 -13.26
N ALA A 239 -14.80 -14.91 -13.62
CA ALA A 239 -14.88 -16.19 -14.30
C ALA A 239 -15.54 -17.27 -13.42
N LYS A 240 -15.98 -18.39 -14.04
CA LYS A 240 -16.71 -19.46 -13.33
C LYS A 240 -15.95 -20.03 -12.13
N VAL A 241 -14.63 -20.13 -12.24
CA VAL A 241 -13.73 -20.55 -11.17
C VAL A 241 -12.86 -19.34 -10.81
N PRO A 242 -13.24 -18.56 -9.79
CA PRO A 242 -12.43 -17.43 -9.34
C PRO A 242 -11.30 -17.90 -8.43
N HIS A 243 -10.20 -17.13 -8.40
CA HIS A 243 -9.15 -17.33 -7.41
C HIS A 243 -9.46 -16.50 -6.16
N LYS A 244 -9.90 -17.19 -5.09
CA LYS A 244 -10.44 -16.56 -3.87
C LYS A 244 -9.55 -15.49 -3.22
N PRO A 245 -8.22 -15.65 -3.11
CA PRO A 245 -7.36 -14.62 -2.55
C PRO A 245 -7.45 -13.25 -3.23
N LEU A 246 -7.92 -13.18 -4.48
CA LEU A 246 -8.13 -11.89 -5.16
C LEU A 246 -9.37 -11.14 -4.68
N GLN A 247 -10.25 -11.80 -3.93
CA GLN A 247 -11.48 -11.24 -3.37
C GLN A 247 -11.33 -10.88 -1.89
N ASP A 248 -10.23 -11.30 -1.25
CA ASP A 248 -9.92 -10.96 0.14
C ASP A 248 -9.40 -9.51 0.25
N GLU A 249 -9.26 -8.98 1.47
CA GLU A 249 -8.84 -7.60 1.71
C GLU A 249 -7.48 -7.26 1.08
N GLY A 250 -6.54 -8.22 1.08
CA GLY A 250 -5.24 -8.07 0.42
C GLY A 250 -5.29 -8.07 -1.11
N GLY A 251 -6.37 -8.60 -1.70
CA GLY A 251 -6.66 -8.58 -3.14
C GLY A 251 -5.46 -8.95 -4.01
N CYS A 252 -5.12 -8.07 -4.96
CA CYS A 252 -3.96 -8.23 -5.85
C CYS A 252 -2.62 -8.28 -5.08
N GLY A 253 -2.54 -7.60 -3.94
CA GLY A 253 -1.36 -7.54 -3.07
C GLY A 253 -1.01 -8.86 -2.40
N ASN A 254 -1.92 -9.83 -2.39
CA ASN A 254 -1.63 -11.19 -1.90
C ASN A 254 -0.59 -11.92 -2.76
N CYS A 255 -0.44 -11.54 -4.03
CA CYS A 255 0.53 -12.14 -4.94
C CYS A 255 1.50 -11.13 -5.54
N HIS A 256 1.12 -9.85 -5.64
CA HIS A 256 1.91 -8.82 -6.29
C HIS A 256 2.50 -7.81 -5.30
N SER A 257 3.75 -7.43 -5.53
CA SER A 257 4.33 -6.19 -5.00
C SER A 257 4.02 -5.04 -5.97
N THR A 258 2.95 -4.29 -5.69
CA THR A 258 2.31 -3.33 -6.62
C THR A 258 3.17 -2.13 -7.01
N HIS A 259 4.32 -1.93 -6.34
CA HIS A 259 5.22 -0.82 -6.65
C HIS A 259 6.42 -1.28 -7.49
N PHE A 260 7.08 -2.35 -7.06
CA PHE A 260 8.28 -2.88 -7.67
C PHE A 260 8.54 -4.31 -7.20
N SER A 261 9.26 -5.09 -7.99
CA SER A 261 9.69 -6.45 -7.62
C SER A 261 11.01 -6.83 -8.30
N LYS A 262 11.64 -7.89 -7.79
CA LYS A 262 12.71 -8.61 -8.47
C LYS A 262 12.17 -9.56 -9.55
N SER A 263 10.89 -9.96 -9.45
CA SER A 263 10.28 -10.98 -10.30
C SER A 263 9.35 -10.35 -11.33
N LYS A 264 9.32 -10.93 -12.54
CA LYS A 264 8.54 -10.42 -13.68
C LYS A 264 7.05 -10.39 -13.35
N GLY A 265 6.34 -9.37 -13.85
CA GLY A 265 4.91 -9.20 -13.57
C GLY A 265 4.63 -8.73 -12.15
N LEU A 266 5.63 -8.18 -11.46
CA LEU A 266 5.51 -7.61 -10.11
C LEU A 266 5.03 -8.62 -9.06
N LEU A 267 5.35 -9.91 -9.22
CA LEU A 267 5.07 -10.89 -8.18
C LEU A 267 5.85 -10.56 -6.90
N ALA A 268 5.32 -10.84 -5.72
CA ALA A 268 5.98 -10.54 -4.45
C ALA A 268 7.30 -11.32 -4.24
N GLY A 269 7.51 -12.37 -5.03
CA GLY A 269 8.73 -13.17 -5.13
C GLY A 269 8.68 -14.07 -6.36
N GLU A 270 9.52 -15.10 -6.38
CA GLU A 270 9.51 -16.11 -7.45
C GLU A 270 8.16 -16.83 -7.52
N GLU A 271 7.69 -17.14 -8.73
CA GLU A 271 6.32 -17.59 -8.98
C GLU A 271 5.93 -18.82 -8.16
N LYS A 272 6.79 -19.85 -8.20
CA LYS A 272 6.60 -21.07 -7.40
C LYS A 272 6.49 -20.75 -5.91
N ASP A 273 7.35 -19.89 -5.38
CA ASP A 273 7.39 -19.59 -3.95
C ASP A 273 6.16 -18.78 -3.50
N VAL A 274 5.70 -17.83 -4.33
CA VAL A 274 4.44 -17.09 -4.08
C VAL A 274 3.26 -18.06 -4.04
N CYS A 275 3.16 -18.99 -4.98
CA CYS A 275 2.08 -19.97 -5.00
C CYS A 275 2.16 -20.94 -3.82
N LEU A 276 3.33 -21.52 -3.56
CA LEU A 276 3.54 -22.50 -2.49
C LEU A 276 3.53 -21.87 -1.10
N GLY A 277 3.58 -20.54 -0.98
CA GLY A 277 3.35 -19.84 0.29
C GLY A 277 1.93 -20.02 0.84
N CYS A 278 0.97 -20.44 0.00
CA CYS A 278 -0.38 -20.81 0.43
C CYS A 278 -0.77 -22.24 -0.01
N HIS A 279 -0.30 -22.71 -1.16
CA HIS A 279 -0.61 -24.04 -1.70
C HIS A 279 0.24 -25.16 -1.07
N ASP A 280 0.53 -25.04 0.22
CA ASP A 280 1.28 -25.99 1.05
C ASP A 280 0.41 -26.73 2.08
N THR A 281 -0.91 -26.68 1.90
CA THR A 281 -1.87 -27.24 2.86
C THR A 281 -3.09 -27.84 2.17
N ASP A 282 -3.67 -28.88 2.79
CA ASP A 282 -4.94 -29.50 2.37
C ASP A 282 -6.17 -28.79 2.97
N LYS A 283 -6.00 -27.58 3.50
CA LYS A 283 -7.07 -26.80 4.17
C LYS A 283 -7.75 -25.78 3.25
N LEU A 284 -7.21 -25.58 2.05
CA LEU A 284 -7.75 -24.60 1.10
C LEU A 284 -8.89 -25.19 0.27
N GLY A 285 -9.90 -24.38 -0.04
CA GLY A 285 -10.98 -24.76 -0.96
C GLY A 285 -12.04 -25.70 -0.35
N LYS A 286 -13.16 -25.82 -1.06
CA LYS A 286 -14.25 -26.76 -0.76
C LYS A 286 -14.76 -27.35 -2.10
N PRO A 287 -14.52 -28.65 -2.40
CA PRO A 287 -13.73 -29.60 -1.60
C PRO A 287 -12.26 -29.18 -1.45
N PRO A 288 -11.52 -29.73 -0.47
CA PRO A 288 -10.12 -29.42 -0.25
C PRO A 288 -9.25 -29.53 -1.51
N LEU A 289 -8.40 -28.54 -1.72
CA LEU A 289 -7.32 -28.55 -2.70
C LEU A 289 -6.20 -29.45 -2.17
N ARG A 290 -5.45 -30.06 -3.09
CA ARG A 290 -4.27 -30.86 -2.76
C ARG A 290 -3.14 -29.94 -2.29
N ASN A 291 -2.40 -30.38 -1.29
CA ASN A 291 -1.14 -29.78 -0.86
C ASN A 291 -0.06 -29.99 -1.93
N ILE A 292 0.11 -29.00 -2.81
CA ILE A 292 1.02 -29.10 -3.95
C ILE A 292 2.48 -29.15 -3.49
N LYS A 293 2.84 -28.41 -2.44
CA LYS A 293 4.19 -28.44 -1.86
C LYS A 293 4.58 -29.87 -1.47
N LYS A 294 3.69 -30.58 -0.79
CA LYS A 294 3.89 -31.99 -0.41
C LYS A 294 3.91 -32.93 -1.62
N GLU A 295 3.12 -32.64 -2.66
CA GLU A 295 3.13 -33.44 -3.89
C GLU A 295 4.47 -33.36 -4.64
N ILE A 296 5.17 -32.23 -4.59
CA ILE A 296 6.44 -32.03 -5.30
C ILE A 296 7.67 -32.40 -4.46
N GLU A 297 7.57 -32.26 -3.14
CA GLU A 297 8.71 -32.44 -2.23
C GLU A 297 9.20 -33.90 -2.22
N GLY A 298 10.51 -34.08 -2.41
CA GLY A 298 11.15 -35.39 -2.42
C GLY A 298 10.78 -36.30 -3.61
N LYS A 299 10.04 -35.80 -4.61
CA LYS A 299 9.73 -36.58 -5.82
C LYS A 299 10.91 -36.59 -6.79
N LYS A 300 11.11 -37.75 -7.43
CA LYS A 300 12.20 -37.97 -8.38
C LYS A 300 11.98 -37.28 -9.72
N PHE A 301 10.74 -37.23 -10.20
CA PHE A 301 10.39 -36.66 -11.49
C PHE A 301 9.39 -35.55 -11.29
N LEU A 302 9.77 -34.33 -11.66
CA LEU A 302 8.89 -33.18 -11.71
C LEU A 302 8.38 -33.01 -13.14
N HIS A 303 7.16 -32.52 -13.29
CA HIS A 303 6.66 -32.12 -14.60
C HIS A 303 7.40 -30.86 -15.05
N GLY A 304 7.76 -30.74 -16.34
CA GLY A 304 8.69 -29.69 -16.83
C GLY A 304 8.37 -28.26 -16.35
N PRO A 305 7.14 -27.74 -16.56
CA PRO A 305 6.70 -26.48 -15.97
C PRO A 305 6.91 -26.34 -14.45
N ILE A 306 6.72 -27.40 -13.66
CA ILE A 306 6.94 -27.38 -12.21
C ILE A 306 8.44 -27.34 -11.87
N GLU A 307 9.26 -28.07 -12.63
CA GLU A 307 10.73 -28.00 -12.52
C GLU A 307 11.25 -26.59 -12.80
N MET A 308 10.66 -25.91 -13.79
CA MET A 308 10.94 -24.50 -14.12
C MET A 308 10.29 -23.50 -13.15
N GLY A 309 9.42 -23.93 -12.24
CA GLY A 309 8.71 -23.05 -11.31
C GLY A 309 7.58 -22.22 -11.94
N GLU A 310 7.05 -22.65 -13.08
CA GLU A 310 6.03 -21.95 -13.87
C GLU A 310 4.63 -22.56 -13.70
N CYS A 311 3.99 -22.26 -12.57
CA CYS A 311 2.62 -22.70 -12.29
C CYS A 311 1.61 -22.17 -13.31
N LYS A 312 1.82 -20.94 -13.80
CA LYS A 312 0.95 -20.26 -14.76
C LYS A 312 0.94 -20.87 -16.16
N ALA A 313 1.88 -21.78 -16.46
CA ALA A 313 1.88 -22.51 -17.72
C ALA A 313 0.57 -23.30 -17.89
N CYS A 314 0.08 -23.90 -16.80
CA CYS A 314 -1.18 -24.66 -16.79
C CYS A 314 -2.33 -23.92 -16.11
N HIS A 315 -2.03 -23.03 -15.16
CA HIS A 315 -3.04 -22.32 -14.36
C HIS A 315 -3.21 -20.84 -14.73
N SER A 316 -4.42 -20.33 -14.54
CA SER A 316 -4.82 -18.94 -14.70
C SER A 316 -5.05 -18.33 -13.29
N PRO A 317 -4.02 -17.75 -12.66
CA PRO A 317 -4.10 -17.31 -11.26
C PRO A 317 -5.09 -16.17 -11.03
N HIS A 318 -5.57 -15.50 -12.08
CA HIS A 318 -6.57 -14.44 -12.00
C HIS A 318 -8.03 -14.95 -12.04
N GLY A 319 -8.23 -16.24 -12.36
CA GLY A 319 -9.54 -16.83 -12.60
C GLY A 319 -9.62 -17.54 -13.95
N SER A 320 -10.44 -18.58 -14.03
CA SER A 320 -10.69 -19.33 -15.26
C SER A 320 -12.11 -19.85 -15.36
N ASP A 321 -12.57 -20.12 -16.57
CA ASP A 321 -13.82 -20.85 -16.79
C ASP A 321 -13.64 -22.37 -16.66
N TYR A 322 -12.39 -22.83 -16.56
CA TYR A 322 -12.04 -24.25 -16.46
C TYR A 322 -11.76 -24.68 -15.02
N PHE A 323 -12.02 -25.96 -14.77
CA PHE A 323 -11.79 -26.63 -13.49
C PHE A 323 -10.41 -26.30 -12.91
N ARG A 324 -10.33 -26.02 -11.59
CA ARG A 324 -9.09 -25.72 -10.86
C ARG A 324 -8.21 -24.64 -11.51
N LEU A 325 -8.85 -23.58 -12.01
CA LEU A 325 -8.16 -22.44 -12.60
C LEU A 325 -7.30 -22.83 -13.81
N LEU A 326 -7.61 -23.91 -14.53
CA LEU A 326 -6.78 -24.33 -15.66
C LEU A 326 -6.89 -23.35 -16.84
N ASN A 327 -5.84 -23.20 -17.64
CA ASN A 327 -5.85 -22.31 -18.81
C ASN A 327 -6.74 -22.83 -19.95
N LYS A 328 -6.95 -24.16 -20.00
CA LYS A 328 -7.75 -24.85 -21.02
C LYS A 328 -8.60 -25.95 -20.40
N SER A 329 -9.48 -26.51 -21.21
CA SER A 329 -10.37 -27.60 -20.80
C SER A 329 -9.58 -28.83 -20.34
N TYR A 330 -9.98 -29.35 -19.19
CA TYR A 330 -9.65 -30.68 -18.72
C TYR A 330 -10.77 -31.15 -17.78
N PRO A 331 -11.27 -32.40 -17.90
CA PRO A 331 -12.38 -32.89 -17.09
C PRO A 331 -12.05 -32.94 -15.59
N ALA A 332 -13.06 -32.68 -14.75
CA ALA A 332 -12.91 -32.80 -13.30
C ALA A 332 -12.96 -34.28 -12.86
N ASP A 333 -13.83 -35.06 -13.49
CA ASP A 333 -14.12 -36.45 -13.14
C ASP A 333 -12.96 -37.41 -13.47
N LEU A 334 -12.92 -38.55 -12.78
CA LEU A 334 -11.94 -39.61 -13.05
C LEU A 334 -12.25 -40.34 -14.36
N TYR A 335 -13.53 -40.54 -14.66
CA TYR A 335 -14.00 -41.12 -15.92
C TYR A 335 -14.60 -40.05 -16.81
N ALA A 336 -13.93 -39.78 -17.92
CA ALA A 336 -14.38 -38.85 -18.93
C ALA A 336 -13.80 -39.30 -20.28
N PRO A 337 -14.54 -40.10 -21.08
CA PRO A 337 -14.05 -40.56 -22.36
C PRO A 337 -13.57 -39.41 -23.25
N TYR A 338 -12.47 -39.65 -23.98
CA TYR A 338 -11.90 -38.65 -24.88
C TYR A 338 -12.95 -38.07 -25.84
N LYS A 339 -12.95 -36.75 -25.92
CA LYS A 339 -13.63 -35.95 -26.93
C LYS A 339 -12.69 -34.84 -27.37
N GLU A 340 -12.75 -34.47 -28.64
CA GLU A 340 -11.99 -33.33 -29.15
C GLU A 340 -12.31 -32.07 -28.33
N GLY A 341 -11.30 -31.27 -28.00
CA GLY A 341 -11.43 -30.10 -27.12
C GLY A 341 -11.38 -30.40 -25.62
N LEU A 342 -11.79 -31.60 -25.17
CA LEU A 342 -11.96 -31.89 -23.73
C LEU A 342 -10.62 -31.97 -22.96
N TYR A 343 -9.55 -32.36 -23.64
CA TYR A 343 -8.22 -32.62 -23.08
C TYR A 343 -7.15 -31.60 -23.54
N ASP A 344 -7.58 -30.46 -24.07
CA ASP A 344 -6.70 -29.47 -24.70
C ASP A 344 -5.60 -28.95 -23.78
N LEU A 345 -5.82 -28.92 -22.46
CA LEU A 345 -4.78 -28.57 -21.50
C LEU A 345 -3.53 -29.45 -21.66
N CYS A 346 -3.71 -30.75 -21.84
CA CYS A 346 -2.58 -31.69 -21.96
C CYS A 346 -2.08 -31.74 -23.40
N LEU A 347 -3.00 -31.80 -24.36
CA LEU A 347 -2.68 -32.03 -25.77
C LEU A 347 -2.16 -30.78 -26.51
N GLU A 348 -2.09 -29.64 -25.84
CA GLU A 348 -1.37 -28.46 -26.33
C GLU A 348 0.15 -28.71 -26.37
N CYS A 349 0.68 -29.43 -25.38
CA CYS A 349 2.12 -29.70 -25.27
C CYS A 349 2.48 -31.17 -25.55
N HIS A 350 1.53 -32.09 -25.32
CA HIS A 350 1.70 -33.52 -25.60
C HIS A 350 1.12 -33.91 -26.96
N GLU A 351 1.62 -35.01 -27.55
CA GLU A 351 1.23 -35.47 -28.90
C GLU A 351 -0.28 -35.58 -29.10
N LYS A 352 -0.86 -34.63 -29.84
CA LYS A 352 -2.31 -34.51 -30.06
C LYS A 352 -2.96 -35.73 -30.73
N ASN A 353 -2.19 -36.52 -31.46
CA ASN A 353 -2.70 -37.69 -32.18
C ASN A 353 -2.65 -38.98 -31.35
N LEU A 354 -2.08 -38.95 -30.13
CA LEU A 354 -1.93 -40.16 -29.30
C LEU A 354 -3.27 -40.81 -28.94
N LEU A 355 -4.39 -40.08 -28.98
CA LEU A 355 -5.74 -40.58 -28.69
C LEU A 355 -6.62 -40.71 -29.93
N LYS A 356 -6.14 -40.34 -31.13
CA LYS A 356 -6.97 -40.34 -32.35
C LYS A 356 -7.07 -41.72 -33.00
N PHE A 357 -6.04 -42.56 -32.83
CA PHE A 357 -5.92 -43.83 -33.54
C PHE A 357 -5.83 -45.02 -32.57
N ALA A 358 -6.68 -46.02 -32.79
CA ALA A 358 -6.68 -47.28 -32.04
C ALA A 358 -5.39 -48.09 -32.25
N GLU A 359 -4.72 -47.87 -33.39
CA GLU A 359 -3.42 -48.43 -33.70
C GLU A 359 -2.43 -47.33 -34.11
N THR A 360 -1.19 -47.44 -33.65
CA THR A 360 -0.09 -46.54 -34.03
C THR A 360 1.26 -47.18 -33.75
N THR A 361 2.29 -46.79 -34.49
CA THR A 361 3.70 -47.09 -34.19
C THR A 361 4.51 -45.85 -33.80
N ILE A 362 3.96 -44.65 -34.02
CA ILE A 362 4.69 -43.38 -34.00
C ILE A 362 4.21 -42.39 -32.95
N TYR A 363 2.93 -42.43 -32.55
CA TYR A 363 2.37 -41.42 -31.64
C TYR A 363 2.52 -41.76 -30.17
N THR A 364 2.81 -43.03 -29.84
CA THR A 364 3.06 -43.42 -28.46
C THR A 364 3.92 -44.67 -28.34
N ASN A 365 4.67 -44.73 -27.24
CA ASN A 365 5.45 -45.89 -26.82
C ASN A 365 4.70 -46.80 -25.83
N PHE A 366 3.51 -46.39 -25.36
CA PHE A 366 2.62 -47.23 -24.57
C PHE A 366 1.64 -47.94 -25.52
N ARG A 367 2.17 -48.98 -26.19
CA ARG A 367 1.47 -49.77 -27.20
C ARG A 367 1.96 -51.22 -27.17
N ASN A 368 1.07 -52.17 -27.44
CA ASN A 368 1.40 -53.59 -27.61
C ASN A 368 1.40 -53.92 -29.11
N GLY A 369 2.57 -54.09 -29.72
CA GLY A 369 2.71 -54.02 -31.18
C GLY A 369 2.16 -52.69 -31.69
N LYS A 370 1.23 -52.72 -32.65
CA LYS A 370 0.54 -51.52 -33.14
C LYS A 370 -0.62 -51.07 -32.24
N ARG A 371 -1.12 -51.92 -31.34
CA ARG A 371 -2.30 -51.60 -30.52
C ARG A 371 -1.98 -50.48 -29.53
N ASN A 372 -2.63 -49.34 -29.69
CA ASN A 372 -2.43 -48.17 -28.85
C ASN A 372 -3.09 -48.36 -27.48
N LEU A 373 -2.29 -48.47 -26.41
CA LEU A 373 -2.84 -48.69 -25.08
C LEU A 373 -3.37 -47.41 -24.44
N HIS A 374 -2.89 -46.21 -24.82
CA HIS A 374 -3.56 -44.97 -24.40
C HIS A 374 -4.98 -44.90 -24.93
N PHE A 375 -5.19 -45.26 -26.20
CA PHE A 375 -6.52 -45.28 -26.82
C PHE A 375 -7.49 -46.17 -26.04
N VAL A 376 -7.06 -47.40 -25.70
CA VAL A 376 -7.87 -48.36 -24.93
C VAL A 376 -8.31 -47.79 -23.57
N HIS A 377 -7.45 -47.03 -22.89
CA HIS A 377 -7.76 -46.57 -21.53
C HIS A 377 -8.53 -45.24 -21.49
N VAL A 378 -8.31 -44.35 -22.43
CA VAL A 378 -8.82 -42.97 -22.39
C VAL A 378 -10.02 -42.77 -23.32
N VAL A 379 -10.05 -43.46 -24.46
CA VAL A 379 -11.08 -43.27 -25.51
C VAL A 379 -12.27 -44.22 -25.33
N ASP A 380 -12.15 -45.24 -24.47
CA ASP A 380 -13.25 -46.18 -24.18
C ASP A 380 -14.55 -45.44 -23.84
N LYS A 381 -15.60 -45.70 -24.61
CA LYS A 381 -16.87 -44.97 -24.51
C LYS A 381 -17.64 -45.24 -23.21
N ARG A 382 -17.34 -46.34 -22.50
CA ARG A 382 -18.01 -46.74 -21.27
C ARG A 382 -17.25 -46.27 -20.03
N LYS A 383 -15.93 -46.45 -20.00
CA LYS A 383 -15.06 -46.21 -18.83
C LYS A 383 -13.73 -45.56 -19.17
N GLY A 384 -13.70 -44.68 -20.18
CA GLY A 384 -12.54 -43.88 -20.53
C GLY A 384 -12.04 -43.06 -19.32
N ARG A 385 -10.80 -43.31 -18.91
CA ARG A 385 -10.14 -42.71 -17.75
C ARG A 385 -9.37 -41.47 -18.15
N THR A 386 -9.40 -40.45 -17.30
CA THR A 386 -8.58 -39.26 -17.51
C THR A 386 -7.10 -39.57 -17.32
N CYS A 387 -6.22 -38.76 -17.92
CA CYS A 387 -4.76 -38.89 -17.78
C CYS A 387 -4.33 -38.93 -16.30
N ARG A 388 -5.02 -38.17 -15.43
CA ARG A 388 -4.75 -38.09 -13.98
C ARG A 388 -4.98 -39.40 -13.21
N VAL A 389 -5.62 -40.39 -13.82
CA VAL A 389 -5.76 -41.72 -13.22
C VAL A 389 -4.43 -42.46 -13.23
N CYS A 390 -3.56 -42.19 -14.21
CA CYS A 390 -2.26 -42.82 -14.35
C CYS A 390 -1.10 -41.88 -14.05
N HIS A 391 -1.23 -40.60 -14.41
CA HIS A 391 -0.17 -39.60 -14.30
C HIS A 391 -0.43 -38.59 -13.18
N GLU A 392 0.57 -38.34 -12.34
CA GLU A 392 0.57 -37.20 -11.43
C GLU A 392 1.08 -35.97 -12.20
N ALA A 393 0.21 -34.98 -12.39
CA ALA A 393 0.50 -33.84 -13.27
C ALA A 393 1.57 -32.88 -12.72
N HIS A 394 1.84 -32.90 -11.41
CA HIS A 394 2.85 -32.03 -10.80
C HIS A 394 4.20 -32.73 -10.67
N ALA A 395 4.22 -33.89 -10.00
CA ALA A 395 5.42 -34.66 -9.77
C ALA A 395 5.07 -36.11 -9.39
N SER A 396 5.99 -37.03 -9.64
CA SER A 396 5.90 -38.43 -9.20
C SER A 396 7.27 -39.02 -8.93
N SER A 397 7.31 -40.08 -8.12
CA SER A 397 8.49 -40.94 -8.01
C SER A 397 8.55 -41.99 -9.13
N GLY A 398 7.48 -42.16 -9.90
CA GLY A 398 7.43 -43.05 -11.06
C GLY A 398 7.90 -42.36 -12.35
N GLU A 399 8.65 -43.11 -13.16
CA GLU A 399 9.05 -42.66 -14.49
C GLU A 399 7.84 -42.24 -15.34
N LYS A 400 8.05 -41.24 -16.21
CA LYS A 400 6.99 -40.62 -17.04
C LYS A 400 5.81 -40.10 -16.21
N LEU A 401 6.08 -39.68 -14.97
CA LEU A 401 5.12 -39.15 -14.01
C LEU A 401 4.00 -40.12 -13.64
N ILE A 402 4.20 -41.42 -13.82
CA ILE A 402 3.19 -42.42 -13.46
C ILE A 402 3.06 -42.50 -11.94
N SER A 403 1.83 -42.51 -11.42
CA SER A 403 1.59 -42.58 -9.98
C SER A 403 2.09 -43.89 -9.39
N LYS A 404 3.04 -43.80 -8.46
CA LYS A 404 3.50 -44.94 -7.64
C LYS A 404 2.63 -45.16 -6.41
N GLU A 405 2.00 -44.09 -5.93
CA GLU A 405 1.17 -44.14 -4.74
C GLU A 405 -0.25 -44.63 -5.05
N GLY A 406 -0.65 -44.60 -6.33
CA GLY A 406 -1.95 -45.05 -6.78
C GLY A 406 -2.99 -43.93 -6.83
N VAL A 407 -4.08 -44.20 -7.55
CA VAL A 407 -5.20 -43.28 -7.71
C VAL A 407 -6.25 -43.53 -6.64
N GLN A 408 -6.80 -42.47 -6.06
CA GLN A 408 -7.92 -42.58 -5.11
C GLN A 408 -9.20 -42.95 -5.86
N PHE A 409 -9.86 -44.02 -5.42
CA PHE A 409 -11.13 -44.51 -5.95
C PHE A 409 -12.07 -44.88 -4.80
N GLY A 410 -12.95 -43.94 -4.42
CA GLY A 410 -13.72 -44.07 -3.19
C GLY A 410 -12.79 -44.08 -1.98
N GLU A 411 -12.92 -45.09 -1.11
CA GLU A 411 -12.03 -45.33 0.03
C GLU A 411 -10.72 -46.03 -0.36
N TRP A 412 -10.63 -46.60 -1.57
CA TRP A 412 -9.51 -47.44 -1.98
C TRP A 412 -8.49 -46.67 -2.82
N LYS A 413 -7.19 -46.76 -2.47
CA LYS A 413 -6.09 -46.25 -3.30
C LYS A 413 -5.57 -47.38 -4.19
N ILE A 414 -5.85 -47.30 -5.49
CA ILE A 414 -5.55 -48.36 -6.46
C ILE A 414 -4.10 -48.23 -6.95
N PRO A 415 -3.20 -49.18 -6.63
CA PRO A 415 -1.83 -49.14 -7.13
C PRO A 415 -1.77 -49.53 -8.60
N LEU A 416 -0.93 -48.84 -9.39
CA LEU A 416 -0.71 -49.19 -10.79
C LEU A 416 0.42 -50.22 -10.95
N ASN A 417 1.38 -50.23 -10.03
CA ASN A 417 2.66 -50.95 -10.08
C ASN A 417 3.28 -51.00 -11.48
N PHE A 418 3.26 -49.87 -12.17
CA PHE A 418 3.77 -49.77 -13.52
C PHE A 418 5.29 -49.97 -13.55
N LYS A 419 5.75 -50.83 -14.46
CA LYS A 419 7.16 -51.14 -14.71
C LYS A 419 7.42 -51.00 -16.21
N ILE A 420 8.43 -50.21 -16.58
CA ILE A 420 8.83 -49.99 -17.96
C ILE A 420 9.94 -51.01 -18.29
N THR A 421 9.91 -51.56 -19.49
CA THR A 421 11.04 -52.30 -20.10
C THR A 421 11.53 -51.55 -21.33
N PRO A 422 12.70 -51.89 -21.91
CA PRO A 422 13.23 -51.18 -23.08
C PRO A 422 12.23 -51.13 -24.25
N THR A 423 11.51 -52.23 -24.49
CA THR A 423 10.57 -52.43 -25.60
C THR A 423 9.11 -52.34 -25.18
N GLY A 424 8.81 -52.22 -23.89
CA GLY A 424 7.45 -52.44 -23.40
C GLY A 424 7.26 -52.09 -21.94
N GLY A 425 6.50 -52.92 -21.23
CA GLY A 425 6.27 -52.75 -19.81
C GLY A 425 5.19 -53.67 -19.25
N SER A 426 4.80 -53.40 -18.01
CA SER A 426 3.71 -54.10 -17.33
C SER A 426 3.02 -53.22 -16.30
N CYS A 427 1.76 -53.54 -16.02
CA CYS A 427 0.96 -52.97 -14.93
C CYS A 427 0.27 -54.13 -14.19
N ALA A 428 0.28 -54.09 -12.86
CA ALA A 428 -0.11 -55.25 -12.06
C ALA A 428 -0.54 -54.90 -10.63
N PRO A 429 -1.33 -55.80 -10.04
CA PRO A 429 -2.77 -55.66 -10.09
C PRO A 429 -3.24 -54.38 -9.39
N GLY A 430 -4.31 -53.82 -9.94
CA GLY A 430 -5.02 -52.66 -9.39
C GLY A 430 -6.37 -52.51 -10.05
N CYS A 431 -6.38 -52.13 -11.33
CA CYS A 431 -7.60 -52.02 -12.14
C CYS A 431 -7.99 -53.33 -12.87
N HIS A 432 -7.00 -54.18 -13.14
CA HIS A 432 -7.12 -55.44 -13.85
C HIS A 432 -5.99 -56.39 -13.37
N ARG A 433 -6.05 -57.66 -13.75
CA ARG A 433 -4.95 -58.62 -13.55
C ARG A 433 -3.66 -58.12 -14.21
N ALA A 434 -2.51 -58.64 -13.79
CA ALA A 434 -1.23 -58.23 -14.37
C ALA A 434 -1.24 -58.38 -15.90
N PHE A 435 -0.99 -57.28 -16.62
CA PHE A 435 -0.79 -57.28 -18.06
C PHE A 435 0.61 -56.82 -18.40
N LYS A 436 1.20 -57.49 -19.39
CA LYS A 436 2.44 -57.10 -20.04
C LYS A 436 2.11 -56.53 -21.42
N TYR A 437 3.01 -55.74 -21.96
CA TYR A 437 2.97 -55.33 -23.35
C TYR A 437 4.38 -55.18 -23.89
N ASP A 438 4.54 -55.37 -25.19
CA ASP A 438 5.81 -55.21 -25.88
C ASP A 438 5.57 -54.67 -27.29
N ARG A 439 6.41 -53.73 -27.73
CA ARG A 439 6.29 -53.07 -29.03
C ARG A 439 6.81 -53.92 -30.18
N ASP A 440 7.75 -54.82 -29.91
CA ASP A 440 8.50 -55.60 -30.89
C ASP A 440 8.05 -57.07 -30.92
N LYS A 441 7.69 -57.63 -29.76
CA LYS A 441 7.13 -58.98 -29.59
C LYS A 441 5.76 -58.93 -28.89
N PRO A 442 4.69 -58.53 -29.59
CA PRO A 442 3.42 -58.18 -28.96
C PRO A 442 2.82 -59.34 -28.16
N GLU A 443 2.36 -59.02 -26.95
CA GLU A 443 1.70 -59.97 -26.06
C GLU A 443 0.32 -60.37 -26.60
N THR A 444 -0.09 -61.61 -26.40
CA THR A 444 -1.45 -62.07 -26.75
C THR A 444 -2.35 -62.01 -25.52
N TYR A 445 -3.41 -61.21 -25.61
CA TYR A 445 -4.44 -61.14 -24.57
C TYR A 445 -5.54 -62.15 -24.90
N GLY A 446 -5.87 -63.05 -23.97
CA GLY A 446 -6.92 -64.06 -24.16
C GLY A 446 -8.29 -63.46 -24.51
N ALA A 447 -9.15 -64.24 -25.19
CA ALA A 447 -10.43 -63.78 -25.75
C ALA A 447 -11.39 -63.13 -24.74
N GLU A 448 -11.25 -63.43 -23.45
CA GLU A 448 -12.07 -62.87 -22.35
C GLU A 448 -11.67 -61.45 -21.90
N THR A 449 -10.74 -60.81 -22.61
CA THR A 449 -10.18 -59.50 -22.21
C THR A 449 -10.33 -58.40 -23.27
N LYS A 450 -11.31 -58.54 -24.17
CA LYS A 450 -11.65 -57.52 -25.18
C LYS A 450 -12.51 -56.39 -24.63
#